data_AF-A0A538IA55-F1
#
_entry.id   AF-A0A538IA55-F1
#
_cell.length_a   1.000
_cell.length_b   1.000
_cell.length_c   1.000
_cell.angle_alpha   90.00
_cell.angle_beta   90.00
_cell.angle_gamma   90.00
#
_symmetry.space_group_name_H-M   'P 1'
#
loop_
_entity.id
_entity.type
_entity.pdbx_description
1 polymer ?
#
loop_
_entity_poly.entity_id
_entity_poly.type
_entity_poly.pdbx_seq_one_letter_code
_entity_poly.pdbx_strand_id
1 'polypeptide(L)'
;MHARIATFEGDPAKVDEMISRVRGDVESDQPPEGLENVRRMMMLVNRENGKGMGLTFFDSEEDMRSGDEALNNMNPGGAGRRTAVDFYEVAIERAR
;
A
#
# COMPACT_ATOMS: atom_id res chain seq x y z
N MET A 1 13.63 10.37 0.44
CA MET A 1 12.56 9.41 0.78
C MET A 1 11.44 9.60 -0.23
N HIS A 2 10.87 8.50 -0.70
CA HIS A 2 9.83 8.49 -1.70
C HIS A 2 8.63 7.70 -1.20
N ALA A 3 7.44 8.03 -1.72
CA ALA A 3 6.20 7.38 -1.36
C ALA A 3 5.46 6.96 -2.62
N ARG A 4 5.00 5.71 -2.63
CA ARG A 4 4.03 5.20 -3.59
C ARG A 4 2.67 5.13 -2.92
N ILE A 5 1.66 5.66 -3.60
CA ILE A 5 0.28 5.65 -3.11
C ILE A 5 -0.58 4.90 -4.12
N ALA A 6 -1.10 3.75 -3.71
CA ALA A 6 -2.08 3.01 -4.48
C ALA A 6 -3.49 3.28 -3.93
N THR A 7 -4.39 3.72 -4.81
CA THR A 7 -5.79 3.97 -4.46
C THR A 7 -6.66 2.79 -4.92
N PHE A 8 -7.57 2.37 -4.06
CA PHE A 8 -8.49 1.26 -4.28
C PHE A 8 -9.92 1.72 -4.03
N GLU A 9 -10.85 1.19 -4.82
CA GLU A 9 -12.29 1.31 -4.61
C GLU A 9 -12.85 -0.06 -4.26
N GLY A 10 -13.46 -0.17 -3.08
CA GLY A 10 -14.13 -1.38 -2.60
C GLY A 10 -15.58 -1.11 -2.20
N ASP A 11 -16.25 -2.18 -1.80
CA ASP A 11 -17.57 -2.09 -1.19
C ASP A 11 -17.42 -1.58 0.26
N PRO A 12 -18.10 -0.48 0.66
CA PRO A 12 -18.12 -0.01 2.05
C PRO A 12 -18.48 -1.11 3.06
N ALA A 13 -19.34 -2.05 2.68
CA ALA A 13 -19.75 -3.16 3.54
C ALA A 13 -18.65 -4.21 3.77
N LYS A 14 -17.57 -4.18 2.98
CA LYS A 14 -16.46 -5.15 3.02
C LYS A 14 -15.14 -4.55 3.51
N VAL A 15 -15.17 -3.32 4.04
CA VAL A 15 -13.94 -2.65 4.51
C VAL A 15 -13.24 -3.44 5.62
N ASP A 16 -13.98 -4.06 6.54
CA ASP A 16 -13.37 -4.87 7.61
C ASP A 16 -12.70 -6.15 7.08
N GLU A 17 -13.29 -6.79 6.07
CA GLU A 17 -12.68 -7.93 5.38
C GLU A 17 -11.36 -7.52 4.72
N MET A 18 -11.36 -6.37 4.03
CA MET A 18 -10.17 -5.79 3.42
C MET A 18 -9.07 -5.52 4.45
N ILE A 19 -9.40 -4.89 5.58
CA ILE A 19 -8.44 -4.62 6.66
C ILE A 19 -7.86 -5.92 7.21
N SER A 20 -8.72 -6.92 7.50
CA SER A 20 -8.27 -8.20 8.06
C SER A 20 -7.31 -8.92 7.12
N ARG A 21 -7.56 -8.86 5.81
CA ARG A 21 -6.69 -9.46 4.80
C ARG A 21 -5.33 -8.77 4.73
N VAL A 22 -5.32 -7.45 4.54
CA VAL A 22 -4.06 -6.68 4.45
C VAL A 22 -3.25 -6.82 5.74
N ARG A 23 -3.93 -6.85 6.89
CA ARG A 23 -3.28 -7.12 8.18
C ARG A 23 -2.59 -8.50 8.18
N GLY A 24 -3.27 -9.55 7.73
CA GLY A 24 -2.67 -10.88 7.64
C GLY A 24 -1.46 -10.93 6.69
N ASP A 25 -1.53 -10.20 5.57
CA ASP A 25 -0.43 -10.11 4.62
C ASP A 25 0.79 -9.35 5.21
N VAL A 26 0.55 -8.28 5.99
CA VAL A 26 1.59 -7.46 6.61
C VAL A 26 2.18 -8.11 7.87
N GLU A 27 1.37 -8.82 8.66
CA GLU A 27 1.80 -9.53 9.86
C GLU A 27 2.44 -10.90 9.54
N SER A 28 2.49 -11.28 8.26
CA SER A 28 3.22 -12.47 7.82
C SER A 28 4.73 -12.23 7.97
N ASP A 29 5.46 -13.22 8.50
CA ASP A 29 6.91 -13.15 8.77
C ASP A 29 7.78 -13.02 7.51
N GLN A 30 7.18 -13.09 6.32
CA GLN A 30 7.88 -12.94 5.03
C GLN A 30 7.27 -11.76 4.27
N PRO A 31 7.97 -10.63 4.16
CA PRO A 31 7.58 -9.59 3.23
C PRO A 31 7.49 -10.19 1.83
N PRO A 32 6.50 -9.78 1.01
CA PRO A 32 6.45 -10.16 -0.39
C PRO A 32 7.77 -9.86 -1.10
N GLU A 33 8.19 -10.77 -1.99
CA GLU A 33 9.41 -10.62 -2.80
C GLU A 33 9.37 -9.27 -3.55
N GLY A 34 10.45 -8.49 -3.44
CA GLY A 34 10.56 -7.14 -3.99
C GLY A 34 10.05 -6.02 -3.06
N LEU A 35 9.65 -6.33 -1.82
CA LEU A 35 9.34 -5.35 -0.76
C LEU A 35 10.39 -5.28 0.35
N GLU A 36 11.57 -5.85 0.15
CA GLU A 36 12.65 -5.90 1.15
C GLU A 36 13.16 -4.50 1.54
N ASN A 37 13.09 -3.56 0.60
CA ASN A 37 13.52 -2.17 0.79
C ASN A 37 12.38 -1.23 1.21
N VAL A 38 11.20 -1.77 1.57
CA VAL A 38 10.10 -0.97 2.11
C VAL A 38 10.47 -0.52 3.53
N ARG A 39 10.62 0.79 3.69
CA ARG A 39 10.88 1.40 4.99
C ARG A 39 9.66 1.40 5.89
N ARG A 40 8.48 1.61 5.30
CA ARG A 40 7.20 1.64 6.02
C ARG A 40 6.04 1.37 5.05
N MET A 41 5.03 0.68 5.53
CA MET A 41 3.72 0.58 4.88
C MET A 41 2.64 1.16 5.79
N MET A 42 1.65 1.84 5.20
CA MET A 42 0.42 2.25 5.87
C MET A 42 -0.78 1.93 4.99
N MET A 43 -1.90 1.60 5.63
CA MET A 43 -3.19 1.47 4.96
C MET A 43 -4.16 2.47 5.55
N LEU A 44 -4.79 3.27 4.69
CA LEU A 44 -5.88 4.17 5.03
C LEU A 44 -7.16 3.63 4.41
N VAL A 45 -8.27 3.76 5.13
CA VAL A 45 -9.60 3.38 4.64
C VAL A 45 -10.60 4.49 4.95
N ASN A 46 -11.45 4.79 3.99
CA ASN A 46 -12.67 5.56 4.19
C ASN A 46 -13.84 4.58 4.23
N ARG A 47 -14.39 4.37 5.43
CA ARG A 47 -15.49 3.43 5.67
C ARG A 47 -16.82 3.89 5.06
N GLU A 48 -17.00 5.19 4.82
CA GLU A 48 -18.25 5.72 4.29
C GLU A 48 -18.42 5.41 2.80
N ASN A 49 -17.32 5.45 2.04
CA ASN A 49 -17.34 5.27 0.58
C ASN A 49 -16.53 4.06 0.08
N GLY A 50 -15.95 3.27 0.99
CA GLY A 50 -15.21 2.05 0.64
C GLY A 50 -13.86 2.30 -0.02
N LYS A 51 -13.37 3.55 -0.03
CA LYS A 51 -12.07 3.89 -0.61
C LYS A 51 -10.93 3.43 0.30
N GLY A 52 -9.98 2.70 -0.27
CA GLY A 52 -8.73 2.31 0.39
C GLY A 52 -7.52 3.03 -0.22
N MET A 53 -6.50 3.30 0.58
CA MET A 53 -5.22 3.80 0.10
C MET A 53 -4.07 3.05 0.77
N GLY A 54 -3.22 2.41 -0.01
CA GLY A 54 -1.97 1.80 0.44
C GLY A 54 -0.81 2.75 0.19
N LEU A 55 -0.11 3.15 1.25
CA LEU A 55 1.06 4.01 1.20
C LEU A 55 2.29 3.16 1.50
N THR A 56 3.26 3.13 0.60
CA THR A 56 4.56 2.49 0.82
C THR A 56 5.67 3.51 0.68
N PHE A 57 6.60 3.49 1.64
CA PHE A 57 7.69 4.44 1.75
C PHE A 57 9.03 3.75 1.48
N PHE A 58 9.90 4.43 0.74
CA PHE A 58 11.19 3.93 0.27
C PHE A 58 12.29 4.97 0.49
N ASP A 59 13.53 4.53 0.68
CA ASP A 59 14.66 5.44 0.90
C ASP A 59 15.08 6.15 -0.40
N SER A 60 15.15 5.42 -1.52
CA SER A 60 15.49 5.93 -2.86
C SER A 60 14.33 5.84 -3.87
N GLU A 61 14.45 6.53 -5.02
CA GLU A 61 13.49 6.39 -6.12
C GLU A 61 13.61 5.01 -6.78
N GLU A 62 14.82 4.47 -6.89
CA GLU A 62 15.09 3.14 -7.46
C GLU A 62 14.38 2.05 -6.68
N ASP A 63 14.44 2.09 -5.34
CA ASP A 63 13.71 1.17 -4.46
C ASP A 63 12.19 1.27 -4.67
N MET A 64 11.69 2.49 -4.87
CA MET A 64 10.26 2.71 -5.13
C MET A 64 9.83 2.13 -6.48
N ARG A 65 10.68 2.21 -7.51
CA ARG A 65 10.41 1.62 -8.84
C ARG A 65 10.39 0.09 -8.75
N SER A 66 11.40 -0.50 -8.11
CA SER A 66 11.46 -1.95 -7.91
C SER A 66 10.27 -2.45 -7.08
N GLY A 67 9.93 -1.75 -6.00
CA GLY A 67 8.76 -2.06 -5.18
C GLY A 67 7.43 -1.88 -5.92
N ASP A 68 7.32 -0.93 -6.85
CA ASP A 68 6.13 -0.81 -7.71
C ASP A 68 5.95 -2.02 -8.63
N GLU A 69 7.02 -2.51 -9.24
CA GLU A 69 6.98 -3.71 -10.08
C GLU A 69 6.48 -4.92 -9.27
N ALA A 70 7.02 -5.11 -8.06
CA ALA A 70 6.57 -6.15 -7.13
C ALA A 70 5.07 -6.00 -6.78
N LEU A 71 4.62 -4.80 -6.38
CA LEU A 71 3.24 -4.51 -6.01
C LEU A 71 2.26 -4.52 -7.19
N ASN A 72 2.75 -4.36 -8.41
CA ASN A 72 1.94 -4.50 -9.62
C ASN A 72 1.73 -5.97 -10.01
N ASN A 73 2.71 -6.81 -9.71
CA ASN A 73 2.61 -8.25 -9.90
C ASN A 73 1.78 -8.94 -8.80
N MET A 74 1.70 -8.32 -7.61
CA MET A 74 0.75 -8.75 -6.58
C MET A 74 -0.69 -8.42 -7.00
N ASN A 75 -1.51 -9.47 -7.14
CA ASN A 75 -2.94 -9.28 -7.32
C ASN A 75 -3.57 -8.89 -5.96
N PRO A 76 -4.19 -7.70 -5.82
CA PRO A 76 -4.89 -7.31 -4.59
C PRO A 76 -6.17 -8.14 -4.49
N GLY A 77 -6.06 -9.40 -4.07
CA GLY A 77 -7.11 -10.43 -4.11
C GLY A 77 -8.32 -10.14 -3.21
N GLY A 78 -9.05 -9.06 -3.44
CA GLY A 78 -10.20 -8.66 -2.63
C GLY A 78 -10.08 -7.30 -1.95
N ALA A 79 -8.95 -6.59 -2.08
CA ALA A 79 -8.78 -5.25 -1.52
C ALA A 79 -9.47 -4.14 -2.33
N GLY A 80 -10.45 -4.52 -3.16
CA GLY A 80 -11.10 -3.62 -4.10
C GLY A 80 -10.33 -3.47 -5.41
N ARG A 81 -10.93 -2.75 -6.34
CA ARG A 81 -10.34 -2.46 -7.65
C ARG A 81 -9.35 -1.32 -7.48
N ARG A 82 -8.09 -1.55 -7.83
CA ARG A 82 -7.09 -0.47 -7.89
C ARG A 82 -7.48 0.52 -8.98
N THR A 83 -7.58 1.80 -8.63
CA THR A 83 -8.00 2.87 -9.54
C THR A 83 -6.87 3.82 -9.92
N ALA A 84 -5.87 3.98 -9.06
CA ALA A 84 -4.71 4.81 -9.32
C ALA A 84 -3.46 4.29 -8.58
N VAL A 85 -2.30 4.60 -9.15
CA VAL A 85 -0.98 4.48 -8.51
C VAL A 85 -0.22 5.76 -8.81
N ASP A 86 0.17 6.46 -7.76
CA ASP A 86 0.88 7.73 -7.84
C ASP A 86 2.19 7.67 -7.05
N PHE A 87 3.18 8.45 -7.50
CA PHE A 87 4.52 8.49 -6.92
C PHE A 87 4.85 9.89 -6.44
N TYR A 88 5.47 9.99 -5.27
CA TYR A 88 5.76 11.25 -4.61
C TYR A 88 7.15 11.26 -3.97
N GLU A 89 7.78 12.42 -3.95
CA GLU A 89 8.85 12.72 -3.01
C GLU A 89 8.26 13.08 -1.64
N VAL A 90 8.81 12.51 -0.57
CA VAL A 90 8.43 12.91 0.79
C VAL A 90 9.26 14.13 1.19
N ALA A 91 8.72 15.31 0.95
CA ALA A 91 9.40 16.58 1.24
C ALA A 91 9.61 16.82 2.74
N ILE A 92 8.67 16.36 3.59
CA ILE A 92 8.74 16.51 5.05
C ILE A 92 8.19 15.24 5.71
N GLU A 93 9.00 14.62 6.58
CA GLU A 93 8.55 13.59 7.53
C GLU A 93 8.93 14.02 8.95
N ARG A 94 7.98 13.93 9.89
CA ARG A 94 8.26 14.14 11.32
C ARG A 94 7.64 13.00 12.12
N ALA A 95 8.47 12.12 12.65
CA ALA A 95 8.07 11.27 13.77
C ALA A 95 8.00 12.14 15.04
N ARG A 96 6.90 12.05 15.78
CA ARG A 96 6.77 12.73 17.09
C ARG A 96 7.60 12.05 18.15
#